data_AF-A0A9P7UEE4-F1
#
_entry.id   AF-A0A9P7UEE4-F1
#
_cell.length_a   1.000
_cell.length_b   1.000
_cell.length_c   1.000
_cell.angle_alpha   90.00
_cell.angle_beta   90.00
_cell.angle_gamma   90.00
#
_symmetry.space_group_name_H-M   'P 1'
#
loop_
_entity.id
_entity.type
_entity.pdbx_description
1 polymer ?
#
loop_
_entity_poly.entity_id
_entity_poly.type
_entity_poly.pdbx_seq_one_letter_code
_entity_poly.pdbx_strand_id
1 'polypeptide(L)'
;MMALTLMAEIFERNYLDINTLTRRQITNRKGSLSDHLYTMSTTEGLPDPNYLGDFEQKLLLIRKIYGSLDEITMPELKTARFWSGLWVLDVHSLVDIAEKLEEVRPCRAFYTYLTKHISAAADFPRLIRTFMKGYDQGKDSGVAQFDEEISGDTASSATKKCRASSSEQWAAPKKTLQEPPKRTRNKAKSDEALERDNKRCIVTNMELPKVCHIVPFALSTCKRVLWSLLHGMKVWYGEEAMNKVQFILCEEDDDSIIDEPANMLCLNAKLHEYWADGKFMLKPNGKPYVVAVEDDSVTAERQPANQSNSRHSMRTRSAARRTVNKLRWCQEMTFHWLRWTNIKMTDRVNYVWDPRDEFQPRDHETLGATSPDPWETVTDGKLIKVYADREADLPSYDLLQLQANLVTGFSLTAGADPKLYDSDGEDLYEFL
;
A
#
# COMPACT_ATOMS: atom_id res chain seq x y z
N MET A 1 0.85 -55.69 -12.22
CA MET A 1 1.94 -55.02 -12.99
C MET A 1 1.46 -54.42 -14.30
N MET A 2 0.82 -55.16 -15.21
CA MET A 2 0.37 -54.60 -16.51
C MET A 2 -0.59 -53.39 -16.41
N ALA A 3 -1.49 -53.35 -15.43
CA ALA A 3 -2.39 -52.20 -15.25
C ALA A 3 -1.68 -50.91 -14.80
N LEU A 4 -0.57 -51.02 -14.07
CA LEU A 4 0.23 -49.87 -13.63
C LEU A 4 1.07 -49.30 -14.78
N THR A 5 1.55 -50.17 -15.69
CA THR A 5 2.27 -49.74 -16.89
C THR A 5 1.35 -49.00 -17.86
N LEU A 6 0.12 -49.48 -18.04
CA LEU A 6 -0.86 -48.85 -18.93
C LEU A 6 -1.30 -47.46 -18.41
N MET A 7 -1.46 -47.30 -17.09
CA MET A 7 -1.79 -46.02 -16.46
C MET A 7 -0.64 -45.00 -16.60
N ALA A 8 0.61 -45.45 -16.51
CA ALA A 8 1.78 -44.59 -16.71
C ALA A 8 1.89 -44.09 -18.16
N GLU A 9 1.62 -44.94 -19.15
CA GLU A 9 1.65 -44.55 -20.57
C GLU A 9 0.50 -43.58 -20.94
N ILE A 10 -0.69 -43.76 -20.35
CA ILE A 10 -1.81 -42.82 -20.54
C ILE A 10 -1.50 -41.46 -19.90
N PHE A 11 -0.86 -41.46 -18.73
CA PHE A 11 -0.47 -40.24 -18.05
C PHE A 11 0.61 -39.47 -18.84
N GLU A 12 1.64 -40.16 -19.36
CA GLU A 12 2.67 -39.50 -20.19
C GLU A 12 2.11 -38.93 -21.50
N ARG A 13 1.19 -39.64 -22.18
CA ARG A 13 0.57 -39.14 -23.41
C ARG A 13 -0.27 -37.89 -23.16
N ASN A 14 -1.05 -37.85 -22.09
CA ASN A 14 -1.86 -36.67 -21.76
C ASN A 14 -1.02 -35.49 -21.26
N TYR A 15 0.10 -35.77 -20.58
CA TYR A 15 1.03 -34.74 -20.08
C TYR A 15 1.81 -34.03 -21.20
N LEU A 16 2.16 -34.77 -22.26
CA LEU A 16 2.83 -34.20 -23.44
C LEU A 16 1.91 -33.30 -24.27
N ASP A 17 0.62 -33.63 -24.37
CA ASP A 17 -0.36 -32.86 -25.15
C ASP A 17 -0.70 -31.51 -24.49
N ILE A 18 -0.86 -31.48 -23.17
CA ILE A 18 -1.15 -30.25 -22.42
C ILE A 18 0.05 -29.29 -22.46
N ASN A 19 1.27 -29.79 -22.31
CA ASN A 19 2.48 -28.94 -22.34
C ASN A 19 2.81 -28.41 -23.73
N THR A 20 2.47 -29.14 -24.80
CA THR A 20 2.65 -28.63 -26.18
C THR A 20 1.59 -27.60 -26.57
N LEU A 21 0.35 -27.71 -26.07
CA LEU A 21 -0.69 -26.69 -26.25
C LEU A 21 -0.34 -25.38 -25.52
N THR A 22 0.14 -25.46 -24.28
CA THR A 22 0.51 -24.28 -23.48
C THR A 22 1.75 -23.58 -24.04
N ARG A 23 2.78 -24.33 -24.49
CA ARG A 23 3.96 -23.73 -25.14
C ARG A 23 3.67 -23.11 -26.51
N ARG A 24 2.73 -23.66 -27.28
CA ARG A 24 2.30 -23.07 -28.58
C ARG A 24 1.48 -21.78 -28.40
N GLN A 25 0.71 -21.66 -27.33
CA GLN A 25 -0.01 -20.40 -27.03
C GLN A 25 0.92 -19.30 -26.51
N ILE A 26 1.97 -19.64 -25.76
CA ILE A 26 2.93 -18.66 -25.21
C ILE A 26 3.91 -18.16 -26.28
N THR A 27 4.31 -18.99 -27.24
CA THR A 27 5.25 -18.59 -28.31
C THR A 27 4.62 -17.81 -29.45
N ASN A 28 3.31 -17.94 -29.70
CA ASN A 28 2.60 -17.19 -30.74
C ASN A 28 2.10 -15.80 -30.30
N ARG A 29 2.36 -15.35 -29.06
CA ARG A 29 1.93 -14.03 -28.56
C ARG A 29 3.03 -12.97 -28.47
N LYS A 30 4.23 -13.22 -29.02
CA LYS A 30 5.33 -12.23 -29.06
C LYS A 30 5.33 -11.32 -30.30
N GLY A 31 4.21 -11.21 -31.00
CA GLY A 31 4.02 -10.25 -32.09
C GLY A 31 2.94 -9.24 -31.77
N SER A 32 3.35 -7.98 -31.51
CA SER A 32 2.56 -6.75 -31.69
C SER A 32 1.12 -6.75 -31.15
N LEU A 33 0.97 -6.60 -29.83
CA LEU A 33 -0.28 -6.14 -29.19
C LEU A 33 0.05 -4.98 -28.23
N SER A 34 0.56 -3.91 -28.82
CA SER A 34 0.60 -2.57 -28.22
C SER A 34 -0.14 -1.71 -29.21
N ASP A 35 -1.47 -1.63 -29.04
CA ASP A 35 -2.40 -0.62 -29.55
C ASP A 35 -3.74 -1.29 -29.88
N HIS A 36 -4.81 -0.77 -29.25
CA HIS A 36 -6.23 -1.11 -29.41
C HIS A 36 -6.80 -2.32 -28.63
N LEU A 37 -7.37 -2.03 -27.44
CA LEU A 37 -8.82 -1.97 -27.16
C LEU A 37 -9.05 -2.18 -25.66
N TYR A 38 -9.03 -1.09 -24.90
CA TYR A 38 -9.68 -1.03 -23.59
C TYR A 38 -10.96 -0.22 -23.77
N THR A 39 -12.00 -0.86 -24.28
CA THR A 39 -13.35 -0.29 -24.29
C THR A 39 -13.88 -0.34 -22.85
N MET A 40 -13.81 0.80 -22.16
CA MET A 40 -14.39 0.96 -20.84
C MET A 40 -15.92 0.87 -20.96
N SER A 41 -16.48 -0.25 -20.50
CA SER A 41 -17.91 -0.37 -20.23
C SER A 41 -18.21 0.44 -18.98
N THR A 42 -18.75 1.64 -19.16
CA THR A 42 -19.29 2.50 -18.09
C THR A 42 -20.58 1.89 -17.56
N THR A 43 -20.47 0.97 -16.61
CA THR A 43 -21.52 0.75 -15.60
C THR A 43 -21.20 1.66 -14.42
N GLU A 44 -22.03 2.68 -14.21
CA GLU A 44 -21.90 3.62 -13.10
C GLU A 44 -21.82 2.88 -11.75
N GLY A 45 -20.78 3.18 -10.96
CA GLY A 45 -20.84 3.15 -9.49
C GLY A 45 -20.35 1.90 -8.76
N LEU A 46 -20.07 0.77 -9.41
CA LEU A 46 -19.56 -0.42 -8.70
C LEU A 46 -18.02 -0.48 -8.71
N PRO A 47 -17.36 -0.67 -7.54
CA PRO A 47 -15.92 -0.92 -7.49
C PRO A 47 -15.54 -2.11 -8.37
N ASP A 48 -14.58 -1.89 -9.26
CA ASP A 48 -14.10 -2.92 -10.14
C ASP A 48 -13.26 -3.94 -9.35
N PRO A 49 -13.61 -5.23 -9.33
CA PRO A 49 -12.77 -6.26 -8.71
C PRO A 49 -11.40 -6.39 -9.38
N ASN A 50 -11.13 -5.68 -10.49
CA ASN A 50 -9.84 -5.64 -11.19
C ASN A 50 -8.66 -5.23 -10.31
N TYR A 51 -8.88 -4.69 -9.10
CA TYR A 51 -7.79 -4.46 -8.15
C TYR A 51 -7.01 -5.75 -7.81
N LEU A 52 -7.68 -6.91 -7.85
CA LEU A 52 -7.03 -8.20 -7.69
C LEU A 52 -6.05 -8.55 -8.83
N GLY A 53 -6.21 -7.94 -10.01
CA GLY A 53 -5.34 -8.08 -11.19
C GLY A 53 -5.22 -9.52 -11.73
N ASP A 54 -5.27 -9.69 -13.05
CA ASP A 54 -5.11 -11.01 -13.68
C ASP A 54 -6.03 -12.09 -13.06
N PHE A 55 -7.22 -11.69 -12.61
CA PHE A 55 -8.06 -12.45 -11.72
C PHE A 55 -8.28 -13.89 -12.19
N GLU A 56 -8.68 -14.06 -13.45
CA GLU A 56 -9.00 -15.36 -14.03
C GLU A 56 -7.78 -16.27 -14.08
N GLN A 57 -6.58 -15.72 -14.37
CA GLN A 57 -5.33 -16.48 -14.37
C GLN A 57 -4.94 -16.90 -12.95
N LYS A 58 -5.05 -15.97 -11.99
CA LYS A 58 -4.79 -16.26 -10.58
C LYS A 58 -5.73 -17.32 -10.04
N LEU A 59 -7.03 -17.23 -10.33
CA LEU A 59 -8.03 -18.21 -9.88
C LEU A 59 -7.67 -19.63 -10.34
N LEU A 60 -7.28 -19.78 -11.61
CA LEU A 60 -6.86 -21.08 -12.15
C LEU A 60 -5.60 -21.61 -11.46
N LEU A 61 -4.58 -20.75 -11.26
CA LEU A 61 -3.34 -21.14 -10.59
C LEU A 61 -3.55 -21.48 -9.11
N ILE A 62 -4.37 -20.70 -8.40
CA ILE A 62 -4.73 -20.96 -7.00
C ILE A 62 -5.46 -22.31 -6.90
N ARG A 63 -6.44 -22.57 -7.77
CA ARG A 63 -7.11 -23.88 -7.81
C ARG A 63 -6.14 -25.03 -8.07
N LYS A 64 -5.18 -24.82 -8.98
CA LYS A 64 -4.12 -25.79 -9.27
C LYS A 64 -3.24 -26.04 -8.04
N ILE A 65 -2.74 -24.99 -7.39
CA ILE A 65 -1.95 -25.07 -6.15
C ILE A 65 -2.69 -25.89 -5.11
N TYR A 66 -3.95 -25.56 -4.83
CA TYR A 66 -4.72 -26.28 -3.82
C TYR A 66 -5.07 -27.72 -4.20
N GLY A 67 -5.32 -28.01 -5.48
CA GLY A 67 -5.47 -29.37 -5.97
C GLY A 67 -4.23 -30.22 -5.68
N SER A 68 -3.03 -29.65 -5.83
CA SER A 68 -1.78 -30.32 -5.45
C SER A 68 -1.60 -30.46 -3.93
N LEU A 69 -2.24 -29.61 -3.13
CA LEU A 69 -2.18 -29.66 -1.66
C LEU A 69 -3.22 -30.59 -1.04
N ASP A 70 -4.22 -31.07 -1.79
CA ASP A 70 -5.33 -31.83 -1.21
C ASP A 70 -4.93 -33.18 -0.64
N GLU A 71 -3.89 -33.79 -1.21
CA GLU A 71 -3.31 -35.04 -0.72
C GLU A 71 -2.43 -34.84 0.53
N ILE A 72 -2.13 -33.59 0.90
CA ILE A 72 -1.20 -33.25 1.98
C ILE A 72 -1.98 -32.91 3.25
N THR A 73 -1.64 -33.59 4.34
CA THR A 73 -2.24 -33.33 5.65
C THR A 73 -1.55 -32.15 6.34
N MET A 74 -1.77 -30.94 5.82
CA MET A 74 -1.27 -29.68 6.41
C MET A 74 -2.43 -28.68 6.54
N PRO A 75 -3.17 -28.70 7.66
CA PRO A 75 -4.37 -27.87 7.83
C PRO A 75 -4.10 -26.36 7.77
N GLU A 76 -2.88 -25.93 8.08
CA GLU A 76 -2.45 -24.53 8.01
C GLU A 76 -2.52 -23.97 6.60
N LEU A 77 -2.29 -24.82 5.58
CA LEU A 77 -2.40 -24.44 4.17
C LEU A 77 -3.86 -24.38 3.70
N LYS A 78 -4.83 -24.79 4.52
CA LYS A 78 -6.28 -24.70 4.22
C LYS A 78 -6.96 -23.55 4.94
N THR A 79 -6.18 -22.58 5.41
CA THR A 79 -6.66 -21.40 6.15
C THR A 79 -6.83 -20.19 5.25
N ALA A 80 -7.73 -19.28 5.62
CA ALA A 80 -7.99 -18.06 4.89
C ALA A 80 -6.74 -17.19 4.76
N ARG A 81 -5.89 -17.12 5.80
CA ARG A 81 -4.60 -16.39 5.73
C ARG A 81 -3.70 -16.85 4.59
N PHE A 82 -3.61 -18.16 4.34
CA PHE A 82 -2.84 -18.70 3.21
C PHE A 82 -3.52 -18.34 1.89
N TRP A 83 -4.83 -18.52 1.80
CA TRP A 83 -5.63 -18.15 0.62
C TRP A 83 -5.51 -16.66 0.25
N SER A 84 -5.67 -15.74 1.20
CA SER A 84 -5.47 -14.30 0.94
C SER A 84 -4.02 -14.00 0.56
N GLY A 85 -3.07 -14.73 1.15
CA GLY A 85 -1.66 -14.65 0.79
C GLY A 85 -1.41 -14.99 -0.67
N LEU A 86 -2.10 -15.99 -1.23
CA LEU A 86 -1.98 -16.33 -2.65
C LEU A 86 -2.60 -15.27 -3.57
N TRP A 87 -3.72 -14.66 -3.18
CA TRP A 87 -4.39 -13.63 -4.00
C TRP A 87 -3.56 -12.36 -4.18
N VAL A 88 -2.72 -12.02 -3.19
CA VAL A 88 -1.85 -10.84 -3.24
C VAL A 88 -0.59 -11.06 -4.07
N LEU A 89 -0.26 -12.31 -4.43
CA LEU A 89 0.88 -12.61 -5.28
C LEU A 89 0.60 -12.22 -6.73
N ASP A 90 1.67 -11.89 -7.47
CA ASP A 90 1.61 -11.79 -8.92
C ASP A 90 1.49 -13.18 -9.57
N VAL A 91 1.13 -13.18 -10.85
CA VAL A 91 0.93 -14.43 -11.62
C VAL A 91 2.20 -15.26 -11.72
N HIS A 92 3.38 -14.65 -11.86
CA HIS A 92 4.65 -15.39 -11.97
C HIS A 92 4.97 -16.11 -10.66
N SER A 93 4.80 -15.44 -9.51
CA SER A 93 4.95 -16.07 -8.20
C SER A 93 3.99 -17.26 -8.00
N LEU A 94 2.75 -17.16 -8.48
CA LEU A 94 1.79 -18.28 -8.43
C LEU A 94 2.15 -19.43 -9.37
N VAL A 95 2.66 -19.13 -10.58
CA VAL A 95 3.19 -20.15 -11.50
C VAL A 95 4.35 -20.89 -10.86
N ASP A 96 5.32 -20.18 -10.30
CA ASP A 96 6.49 -20.77 -9.62
C ASP A 96 6.07 -21.71 -8.48
N ILE A 97 5.06 -21.33 -7.70
CA ILE A 97 4.53 -22.19 -6.63
C ILE A 97 3.86 -23.42 -7.22
N ALA A 98 2.99 -23.25 -8.22
CA ALA A 98 2.28 -24.35 -8.86
C ALA A 98 3.25 -25.36 -9.51
N GLU A 99 4.27 -24.89 -10.22
CA GLU A 99 5.30 -25.74 -10.85
C GLU A 99 6.12 -26.49 -9.79
N LYS A 100 6.57 -25.81 -8.72
CA LYS A 100 7.29 -26.46 -7.62
C LYS A 100 6.46 -27.53 -6.90
N LEU A 101 5.15 -27.35 -6.81
CA LEU A 101 4.26 -28.36 -6.23
C LEU A 101 4.08 -29.58 -7.15
N GLU A 102 4.15 -29.42 -8.46
CA GLU A 102 4.06 -30.52 -9.44
C GLU A 102 5.37 -31.29 -9.59
N GLU A 103 6.51 -30.60 -9.60
CA GLU A 103 7.81 -31.22 -9.82
C GLU A 103 8.24 -32.13 -8.67
N VAL A 104 7.83 -31.78 -7.45
CA VAL A 104 8.43 -32.35 -6.26
C VAL A 104 7.60 -33.51 -5.72
N ARG A 105 8.09 -34.74 -5.94
CA ARG A 105 7.61 -35.91 -5.19
C ARG A 105 7.76 -35.66 -3.68
N PRO A 106 6.83 -36.12 -2.83
CA PRO A 106 6.92 -35.95 -1.37
C PRO A 106 8.28 -36.41 -0.83
N CYS A 107 9.15 -35.45 -0.56
CA CYS A 107 10.52 -35.66 -0.10
C CYS A 107 10.89 -34.57 0.91
N ARG A 108 12.05 -34.69 1.56
CA ARG A 108 12.47 -33.71 2.57
C ARG A 108 12.51 -32.27 2.04
N ALA A 109 12.93 -32.07 0.79
CA ALA A 109 12.98 -30.75 0.17
C ALA A 109 11.58 -30.15 0.00
N PHE A 110 10.59 -30.98 -0.37
CA PHE A 110 9.18 -30.59 -0.47
C PHE A 110 8.63 -30.06 0.84
N TYR A 111 8.79 -30.81 1.93
CA TYR A 111 8.28 -30.40 3.24
C TYR A 111 9.00 -29.13 3.74
N THR A 112 10.29 -28.99 3.44
CA THR A 112 11.03 -27.76 3.76
C THR A 112 10.47 -26.56 3.00
N TYR A 113 10.14 -26.75 1.72
CA TYR A 113 9.50 -25.72 0.91
C TYR A 113 8.11 -25.33 1.46
N LEU A 114 7.24 -26.31 1.73
CA LEU A 114 5.91 -26.06 2.30
C LEU A 114 5.98 -25.40 3.68
N THR A 115 6.92 -25.81 4.53
CA THR A 115 7.11 -25.22 5.87
C THR A 115 7.42 -23.72 5.77
N LYS A 116 8.18 -23.30 4.76
CA LYS A 116 8.41 -21.85 4.51
C LYS A 116 7.11 -21.13 4.16
N HIS A 117 6.26 -21.71 3.31
CA HIS A 117 4.95 -21.13 2.98
C HIS A 117 4.01 -21.10 4.19
N ILE A 118 4.03 -22.11 5.06
CA ILE A 118 3.28 -22.13 6.32
C ILE A 118 3.76 -21.02 7.25
N SER A 119 5.08 -20.86 7.40
CA SER A 119 5.66 -19.77 8.19
C SER A 119 5.24 -18.40 7.65
N ALA A 120 5.31 -18.20 6.33
CA ALA A 120 4.85 -16.96 5.70
C ALA A 120 3.35 -16.74 5.92
N ALA A 121 2.52 -17.79 5.82
CA ALA A 121 1.09 -17.68 6.12
C ALA A 121 0.82 -17.29 7.58
N ALA A 122 1.67 -17.71 8.51
CA ALA A 122 1.57 -17.33 9.92
C ALA A 122 2.05 -15.89 10.18
N ASP A 123 3.10 -15.44 9.51
CA ASP A 123 3.64 -14.09 9.66
C ASP A 123 2.82 -13.02 8.93
N PHE A 124 2.10 -13.38 7.87
CA PHE A 124 1.35 -12.42 7.05
C PHE A 124 0.27 -11.64 7.84
N PRO A 125 -0.59 -12.27 8.66
CA PRO A 125 -1.52 -11.54 9.53
C PRO A 125 -0.81 -10.64 10.56
N ARG A 126 0.35 -11.06 11.07
CA ARG A 126 1.14 -10.26 12.02
C ARG A 126 1.71 -9.02 11.35
N LEU A 127 2.17 -9.14 10.10
CA LEU A 127 2.64 -8.02 9.30
C LEU A 127 1.51 -7.02 9.00
N ILE A 128 0.35 -7.51 8.53
CA ILE A 128 -0.84 -6.68 8.32
C ILE A 128 -1.20 -5.94 9.61
N ARG A 129 -1.31 -6.65 10.74
CA ARG A 129 -1.66 -6.06 12.03
C ARG A 129 -0.67 -4.98 12.45
N THR A 130 0.62 -5.23 12.26
CA THR A 130 1.69 -4.26 12.57
C THR A 130 1.48 -2.97 11.79
N PHE A 131 1.22 -3.06 10.48
CA PHE A 131 0.91 -1.90 9.64
C PHE A 131 -0.37 -1.19 10.06
N MET A 132 -1.47 -1.92 10.24
CA MET A 132 -2.77 -1.31 10.57
C MET A 132 -2.77 -0.65 11.96
N LYS A 133 -2.16 -1.28 12.98
CA LYS A 133 -2.02 -0.66 14.32
C LYS A 133 -1.14 0.58 14.28
N GLY A 134 -0.14 0.62 13.41
CA GLY A 134 0.72 1.79 13.22
C GLY A 134 -0.04 3.03 12.73
N TYR A 135 -1.12 2.84 11.97
CA TYR A 135 -1.97 3.95 11.54
C TYR A 135 -2.87 4.50 12.66
N ASP A 136 -3.38 3.64 13.54
CA ASP A 136 -4.25 4.06 14.64
C ASP A 136 -3.51 4.90 15.69
N GLN A 137 -2.26 4.53 16.03
CA GLN A 137 -1.43 5.32 16.95
C GLN A 137 -1.13 6.74 16.43
N GLY A 138 -1.22 6.94 15.11
CA GLY A 138 -1.04 8.24 14.47
C GLY A 138 -2.22 9.19 14.68
N LYS A 139 -3.42 8.68 14.97
CA LYS A 139 -4.65 9.48 15.14
C LYS A 139 -4.64 10.26 16.46
N ASP A 140 -4.18 9.64 17.55
CA ASP A 140 -4.25 10.22 18.90
C ASP A 140 -3.14 11.24 19.18
N SER A 141 -2.00 11.15 18.48
CA SER A 141 -0.87 12.08 18.63
C SER A 141 -1.03 13.37 17.82
N GLY A 142 -2.05 13.45 16.96
CA GLY A 142 -2.22 14.49 15.95
C GLY A 142 -3.17 15.63 16.32
N VAL A 143 -3.56 15.81 17.58
CA VAL A 143 -4.18 17.08 18.02
C VAL A 143 -3.10 18.16 17.99
N ALA A 144 -2.79 18.61 16.78
CA ALA A 144 -2.06 19.83 16.55
C ALA A 144 -2.86 20.95 17.23
N GLN A 145 -2.25 21.58 18.23
CA GLN A 145 -2.58 22.94 18.61
C GLN A 145 -2.41 23.77 17.34
N PHE A 146 -3.51 24.02 16.63
CA PHE A 146 -3.60 25.23 15.84
C PHE A 146 -3.62 26.35 16.86
N ASP A 147 -2.46 26.99 17.05
CA ASP A 147 -2.39 28.29 17.69
C ASP A 147 -3.17 29.24 16.79
N GLU A 148 -4.47 29.35 17.06
CA GLU A 148 -5.32 30.42 16.56
C GLU A 148 -4.80 31.70 17.24
N GLU A 149 -3.93 32.41 16.53
CA GLU A 149 -3.39 33.71 16.92
C GLU A 149 -4.54 34.75 16.87
N ILE A 150 -5.47 34.65 17.82
CA ILE A 150 -6.43 35.71 18.13
C ILE A 150 -5.72 36.66 19.09
N SER A 151 -5.17 37.71 18.51
CA SER A 151 -4.92 38.98 19.18
C SER A 151 -6.20 39.43 19.89
N GLY A 152 -6.14 39.53 21.21
CA GLY A 152 -7.26 39.97 22.04
C GLY A 152 -6.88 40.05 23.51
N ASP A 153 -6.21 41.15 23.87
CA ASP A 153 -6.10 41.63 25.25
C ASP A 153 -7.44 41.51 25.99
N THR A 154 -7.46 40.98 27.21
CA THR A 154 -8.01 41.64 28.41
C THR A 154 -7.69 40.81 29.67
N ALA A 155 -7.16 41.51 30.67
CA ALA A 155 -6.80 41.03 32.00
C ALA A 155 -7.99 40.52 32.84
N SER A 156 -7.73 39.61 33.80
CA SER A 156 -7.82 39.89 35.25
C SER A 156 -8.05 38.64 36.12
N SER A 157 -7.18 38.51 37.12
CA SER A 157 -7.41 38.07 38.51
C SER A 157 -7.88 36.64 38.85
N ALA A 158 -7.09 35.94 39.69
CA ALA A 158 -7.36 35.74 41.12
C ALA A 158 -6.84 34.39 41.65
N THR A 159 -5.71 34.47 42.37
CA THR A 159 -5.32 33.73 43.58
C THR A 159 -6.27 32.66 44.14
N LYS A 160 -5.73 31.44 44.35
CA LYS A 160 -6.08 30.64 45.55
C LYS A 160 -4.92 29.76 46.04
N LYS A 161 -4.79 29.79 47.36
CA LYS A 161 -3.67 29.44 48.22
C LYS A 161 -4.13 28.32 49.16
N CYS A 162 -3.54 27.13 49.07
CA CYS A 162 -3.66 26.07 50.09
C CYS A 162 -2.30 25.33 50.14
N ARG A 163 -1.43 25.64 51.11
CA ARG A 163 -1.34 25.17 52.51
C ARG A 163 -0.61 23.82 52.60
N ALA A 164 0.57 23.91 53.19
CA ALA A 164 1.55 22.85 53.44
C ALA A 164 1.08 21.81 54.46
N SER A 165 1.54 20.57 54.28
CA SER A 165 1.78 19.62 55.38
C SER A 165 3.12 18.93 55.14
N SER A 166 4.05 19.20 56.05
CA SER A 166 5.39 18.61 56.13
C SER A 166 5.28 17.15 56.56
N SER A 167 5.92 16.28 55.80
CA SER A 167 6.21 14.89 56.14
C SER A 167 7.56 14.56 55.51
N GLU A 168 8.63 14.79 56.28
CA GLU A 168 10.01 14.40 55.93
C GLU A 168 10.13 12.88 55.93
N GLN A 169 9.94 12.28 54.75
CA GLN A 169 10.36 10.92 54.45
C GLN A 169 11.68 10.98 53.67
N TRP A 170 12.67 10.24 54.17
CA TRP A 170 13.99 10.08 53.55
C TRP A 170 13.82 9.39 52.19
N ALA A 171 13.71 10.19 51.13
CA ALA A 171 13.64 9.72 49.77
C ALA A 171 15.06 9.33 49.30
N ALA A 172 15.27 8.03 49.09
CA ALA A 172 16.37 7.56 48.27
C ALA A 172 16.34 8.30 46.91
N PRO A 173 17.49 8.70 46.34
CA PRO A 173 17.51 9.42 45.07
C PRO A 173 16.92 8.51 43.99
N LYS A 174 15.66 8.79 43.61
CA LYS A 174 15.08 8.25 42.39
C LYS A 174 15.96 8.76 41.26
N LYS A 175 16.84 7.91 40.75
CA LYS A 175 17.45 8.10 39.43
C LYS A 175 16.28 8.19 38.46
N THR A 176 15.89 9.41 38.11
CA THR A 176 14.97 9.68 37.01
C THR A 176 15.64 9.11 35.77
N LEU A 177 15.22 7.90 35.38
CA LEU A 177 15.61 7.32 34.10
C LEU A 177 15.08 8.32 33.08
N GLN A 178 15.98 9.10 32.46
CA GLN A 178 15.58 10.03 31.41
C GLN A 178 14.96 9.19 30.31
N GLU A 179 13.65 9.34 30.10
CA GLU A 179 12.99 8.70 28.98
C GLU A 179 13.74 9.12 27.70
N PRO A 180 14.03 8.17 26.81
CA PRO A 180 14.69 8.49 25.55
C PRO A 180 13.86 9.59 24.83
N PRO A 181 14.53 10.54 24.16
CA PRO A 181 13.84 11.63 23.47
C PRO A 181 12.82 11.03 22.49
N LYS A 182 11.56 11.43 22.64
CA LYS A 182 10.49 11.01 21.73
C LYS A 182 10.86 11.50 20.33
N ARG A 183 11.03 10.59 19.37
CA ARG A 183 11.23 10.94 17.96
C ARG A 183 9.99 11.71 17.48
N THR A 184 10.16 13.00 17.25
CA THR A 184 9.13 13.88 16.70
C THR A 184 9.14 13.77 15.17
N ARG A 185 7.95 13.90 14.56
CA ARG A 185 7.82 13.94 13.10
C ARG A 185 8.53 15.17 12.53
N ASN A 186 9.20 15.02 11.40
CA ASN A 186 9.93 16.07 10.73
C ASN A 186 8.99 16.91 9.87
N LYS A 187 8.59 18.07 10.41
CA LYS A 187 7.70 19.01 9.74
C LYS A 187 8.24 19.45 8.37
N ALA A 188 9.55 19.63 8.23
CA ALA A 188 10.14 20.06 6.97
C ALA A 188 9.91 19.04 5.85
N LYS A 189 9.97 17.73 6.16
CA LYS A 189 9.71 16.66 5.18
C LYS A 189 8.24 16.56 4.79
N SER A 190 7.35 16.80 5.75
CA SER A 190 5.92 16.97 5.46
C SER A 190 5.67 18.18 4.55
N ASP A 191 6.35 19.30 4.77
CA ASP A 191 6.24 20.49 3.92
C ASP A 191 6.79 20.22 2.51
N GLU A 192 7.89 19.47 2.37
CA GLU A 192 8.42 19.01 1.07
C GLU A 192 7.38 18.17 0.29
N ALA A 193 6.69 17.24 0.95
CA ALA A 193 5.63 16.44 0.34
C ALA A 193 4.42 17.31 -0.09
N LEU A 194 4.06 18.31 0.71
CA LEU A 194 3.01 19.28 0.37
C LEU A 194 3.38 20.11 -0.85
N GLU A 195 4.60 20.64 -0.91
CA GLU A 195 5.07 21.42 -2.06
C GLU A 195 5.14 20.56 -3.33
N ARG A 196 5.60 19.30 -3.23
CA ARG A 196 5.58 18.34 -4.33
C ARG A 196 4.18 18.16 -4.92
N ASP A 197 3.18 18.04 -4.04
CA ASP A 197 1.78 17.78 -4.41
C ASP A 197 0.97 19.07 -4.62
N ASN A 198 1.64 20.22 -4.80
CA ASN A 198 1.04 21.54 -4.99
C ASN A 198 0.03 21.93 -3.90
N LYS A 199 0.24 21.46 -2.67
CA LYS A 199 -0.63 21.67 -1.50
C LYS A 199 -2.06 21.21 -1.75
N ARG A 200 -2.22 20.15 -2.55
CA ARG A 200 -3.52 19.57 -2.90
C ARG A 200 -3.56 18.08 -2.61
N CYS A 201 -4.77 17.57 -2.43
CA CYS A 201 -5.00 16.14 -2.38
C CYS A 201 -4.68 15.52 -3.74
N ILE A 202 -3.76 14.54 -3.79
CA ILE A 202 -3.37 13.89 -5.05
C ILE A 202 -4.51 13.12 -5.73
N VAL A 203 -5.58 12.80 -4.98
CA VAL A 203 -6.75 12.06 -5.49
C VAL A 203 -7.88 12.97 -5.91
N THR A 204 -8.25 13.97 -5.09
CA THR A 204 -9.42 14.83 -5.32
C THR A 204 -9.07 16.25 -5.76
N ASN A 205 -7.78 16.60 -5.83
CA ASN A 205 -7.28 17.95 -6.12
C ASN A 205 -7.79 19.05 -5.15
N MET A 206 -8.42 18.65 -4.03
CA MET A 206 -8.90 19.57 -2.99
C MET A 206 -7.73 20.23 -2.27
N GLU A 207 -7.95 21.47 -1.84
CA GLU A 207 -7.00 22.22 -1.04
C GLU A 207 -6.91 21.68 0.40
N LEU A 208 -5.88 22.12 1.12
CA LEU A 208 -5.62 21.76 2.52
C LEU A 208 -5.56 20.24 2.77
N PRO A 209 -4.72 19.49 2.03
CA PRO A 209 -4.52 18.07 2.30
C PRO A 209 -3.82 17.87 3.64
N LYS A 210 -4.02 16.68 4.20
CA LYS A 210 -3.23 16.10 5.28
C LYS A 210 -2.18 15.18 4.66
N VAL A 211 -0.96 15.28 5.17
CA VAL A 211 0.12 14.36 4.81
C VAL A 211 -0.02 13.08 5.65
N CYS A 212 -0.13 11.93 4.99
CA CYS A 212 -0.05 10.62 5.64
C CYS A 212 1.14 9.81 5.12
N HIS A 213 1.63 8.91 5.96
CA HIS A 213 2.66 7.97 5.54
C HIS A 213 2.09 6.76 4.76
N ILE A 214 2.86 6.21 3.81
CA ILE A 214 2.54 4.96 3.09
C ILE A 214 2.83 3.73 3.95
N VAL A 215 3.89 3.82 4.76
CA VAL A 215 4.23 2.92 5.85
C VAL A 215 4.17 3.72 7.14
N PRO A 216 3.36 3.33 8.14
CA PRO A 216 3.13 4.18 9.30
C PRO A 216 4.41 4.54 10.06
N PHE A 217 4.55 5.81 10.44
CA PHE A 217 5.71 6.32 11.18
C PHE A 217 5.99 5.56 12.49
N ALA A 218 4.93 5.07 13.14
CA ALA A 218 5.03 4.28 14.37
C ALA A 218 5.88 3.00 14.19
N LEU A 219 6.06 2.50 12.97
CA LEU A 219 6.89 1.33 12.71
C LEU A 219 8.38 1.59 12.85
N SER A 220 8.80 2.85 12.94
CA SER A 220 10.20 3.22 13.20
C SER A 220 10.73 2.70 14.55
N THR A 221 9.87 2.43 15.52
CA THR A 221 10.25 1.81 16.81
C THR A 221 10.20 0.28 16.77
N CYS A 222 9.55 -0.30 15.75
CA CYS A 222 9.34 -1.74 15.59
C CYS A 222 10.30 -2.39 14.58
N LYS A 223 11.42 -1.74 14.21
CA LYS A 223 12.32 -2.19 13.13
C LYS A 223 12.72 -3.66 13.22
N ARG A 224 13.06 -4.16 14.42
CA ARG A 224 13.47 -5.56 14.64
C ARG A 224 12.34 -6.56 14.37
N VAL A 225 11.13 -6.26 14.86
CA VAL A 225 9.95 -7.11 14.62
C VAL A 225 9.61 -7.08 13.14
N LEU A 226 9.58 -5.89 12.55
CA LEU A 226 9.30 -5.69 11.13
C LEU A 226 10.31 -6.43 10.24
N TRP A 227 11.60 -6.39 10.59
CA TRP A 227 12.65 -7.12 9.87
C TRP A 227 12.34 -8.62 9.80
N SER A 228 12.02 -9.23 10.94
CA SER A 228 11.70 -10.66 11.01
C SER A 228 10.48 -11.02 10.17
N LEU A 229 9.42 -10.19 10.25
CA LEU A 229 8.19 -10.42 9.48
C LEU A 229 8.44 -10.31 7.97
N LEU A 230 9.16 -9.27 7.53
CA LEU A 230 9.54 -9.10 6.12
C LEU A 230 10.45 -10.23 5.62
N HIS A 231 11.31 -10.78 6.49
CA HIS A 231 12.16 -11.92 6.14
C HIS A 231 11.31 -13.16 5.82
N GLY A 232 10.28 -13.43 6.63
CA GLY A 232 9.33 -14.52 6.39
C GLY A 232 8.58 -14.38 5.06
N MET A 233 8.34 -13.13 4.61
CA MET A 233 7.63 -12.86 3.36
C MET A 233 8.47 -13.07 2.09
N LYS A 234 9.79 -13.29 2.18
CA LYS A 234 10.66 -13.54 1.01
C LYS A 234 10.19 -14.69 0.11
N VAL A 235 9.56 -15.70 0.71
CA VAL A 235 9.03 -16.87 -0.03
C VAL A 235 7.82 -16.54 -0.90
N TRP A 236 7.14 -15.43 -0.60
CA TRP A 236 5.92 -14.98 -1.29
C TRP A 236 6.23 -13.86 -2.29
N TYR A 237 6.92 -12.81 -1.88
CA TYR A 237 7.19 -11.65 -2.74
C TYR A 237 8.56 -11.70 -3.44
N GLY A 238 9.33 -12.77 -3.24
CA GLY A 238 10.69 -12.87 -3.75
C GLY A 238 11.72 -12.21 -2.82
N GLU A 239 12.92 -12.77 -2.84
CA GLU A 239 14.00 -12.35 -1.96
C GLU A 239 14.51 -10.94 -2.28
N GLU A 240 14.66 -10.61 -3.57
CA GLU A 240 15.14 -9.29 -4.00
C GLU A 240 14.21 -8.17 -3.54
N ALA A 241 12.90 -8.32 -3.78
CA ALA A 241 11.91 -7.31 -3.42
C ALA A 241 11.86 -7.10 -1.89
N MET A 242 11.83 -8.17 -1.10
CA MET A 242 11.78 -8.05 0.36
C MET A 242 13.10 -7.56 0.96
N ASN A 243 14.26 -7.93 0.41
CA ASN A 243 15.54 -7.34 0.84
C ASN A 243 15.54 -5.83 0.64
N LYS A 244 15.03 -5.36 -0.51
CA LYS A 244 14.93 -3.93 -0.80
C LYS A 244 14.03 -3.22 0.20
N VAL A 245 12.86 -3.79 0.51
CA VAL A 245 11.94 -3.21 1.49
C VAL A 245 12.52 -3.24 2.92
N GLN A 246 13.20 -4.31 3.31
CA GLN A 246 13.90 -4.41 4.59
C GLN A 246 14.97 -3.33 4.73
N PHE A 247 15.76 -3.11 3.69
CA PHE A 247 16.76 -2.04 3.64
C PHE A 247 16.10 -0.67 3.84
N ILE A 248 15.06 -0.40 3.05
CA ILE A 248 14.31 0.86 3.08
C ILE A 248 13.71 1.17 4.48
N LEU A 249 13.14 0.16 5.16
CA LEU A 249 12.36 0.37 6.38
C LEU A 249 13.13 0.13 7.68
N CYS A 250 14.13 -0.75 7.65
CA CYS A 250 14.72 -1.30 8.87
C CYS A 250 16.22 -1.07 9.00
N GLU A 251 16.89 -0.45 8.03
CA GLU A 251 18.31 -0.09 8.17
C GLU A 251 18.51 0.83 9.39
N GLU A 252 19.60 0.62 10.14
CA GLU A 252 19.82 1.21 11.45
C GLU A 252 20.22 2.69 11.39
N ASP A 253 20.67 3.17 10.23
CA ASP A 253 21.09 4.54 10.05
C ASP A 253 19.93 5.53 10.25
N ASP A 254 20.27 6.74 10.71
CA ASP A 254 19.31 7.82 11.00
C ASP A 254 18.54 8.30 9.74
N ASP A 255 18.93 7.82 8.55
CA ASP A 255 18.35 8.15 7.25
C ASP A 255 17.21 7.21 6.81
N SER A 256 16.51 6.57 7.75
CA SER A 256 15.37 5.71 7.38
C SER A 256 14.30 6.52 6.64
N ILE A 257 13.84 6.03 5.48
CA ILE A 257 12.91 6.77 4.61
C ILE A 257 11.52 6.97 5.24
N ILE A 258 11.29 6.39 6.42
CA ILE A 258 10.00 6.40 7.13
C ILE A 258 9.44 7.82 7.24
N ASP A 259 10.29 8.83 7.40
CA ASP A 259 9.86 10.23 7.48
C ASP A 259 10.31 11.09 6.28
N GLU A 260 10.54 10.47 5.14
CA GLU A 260 10.88 11.14 3.88
C GLU A 260 9.65 11.32 2.97
N PRO A 261 9.66 12.29 2.04
CA PRO A 261 8.57 12.52 1.09
C PRO A 261 8.21 11.27 0.27
N ALA A 262 9.19 10.37 0.05
CA ALA A 262 8.98 9.09 -0.61
C ALA A 262 8.01 8.15 0.14
N ASN A 263 7.88 8.31 1.45
CA ASN A 263 6.92 7.57 2.26
C ASN A 263 5.68 8.42 2.59
N MET A 264 5.40 9.52 1.88
CA MET A 264 4.31 10.45 2.20
C MET A 264 3.36 10.69 1.01
N LEU A 265 2.07 10.82 1.32
CA LEU A 265 0.99 11.16 0.39
C LEU A 265 0.19 12.34 0.92
N CYS A 266 -0.19 13.28 0.05
CA CYS A 266 -1.13 14.35 0.39
C CYS A 266 -2.57 13.92 0.09
N LEU A 267 -3.37 13.68 1.12
CA LEU A 267 -4.77 13.26 1.01
C LEU A 267 -5.70 14.26 1.69
N ASN A 268 -6.92 14.47 1.19
CA ASN A 268 -7.91 15.24 1.97
C ASN A 268 -8.24 14.51 3.29
N ALA A 269 -8.87 15.22 4.24
CA ALA A 269 -9.12 14.67 5.57
C ALA A 269 -9.87 13.32 5.55
N LYS A 270 -10.85 13.15 4.65
CA LYS A 270 -11.64 11.93 4.57
C LYS A 270 -10.87 10.76 3.99
N LEU A 271 -10.12 10.99 2.91
CA LEU A 271 -9.25 9.99 2.32
C LEU A 271 -8.10 9.61 3.26
N HIS A 272 -7.59 10.54 4.06
CA HIS A 272 -6.60 10.24 5.09
C HIS A 272 -7.15 9.24 6.13
N GLU A 273 -8.39 9.41 6.59
CA GLU A 273 -9.06 8.43 7.48
C GLU A 273 -9.22 7.08 6.79
N TYR A 274 -9.69 7.08 5.53
CA TYR A 274 -9.92 5.85 4.78
C TYR A 274 -8.64 5.11 4.40
N TRP A 275 -7.52 5.81 4.24
CA TRP A 275 -6.21 5.23 4.03
C TRP A 275 -5.76 4.46 5.28
N ALA A 276 -5.87 5.10 6.45
CA ALA A 276 -5.56 4.48 7.74
C ALA A 276 -6.43 3.25 8.03
N ASP A 277 -7.71 3.28 7.62
CA ASP A 277 -8.64 2.18 7.80
C ASP A 277 -8.52 1.07 6.72
N GLY A 278 -7.65 1.24 5.71
CA GLY A 278 -7.48 0.25 4.63
C GLY A 278 -8.73 0.10 3.77
N LYS A 279 -9.48 1.18 3.52
CA LYS A 279 -10.73 1.15 2.73
C LYS A 279 -10.50 1.24 1.22
N PHE A 280 -9.37 1.81 0.83
CA PHE A 280 -8.88 1.90 -0.54
C PHE A 280 -7.37 1.66 -0.59
N MET A 281 -6.84 1.51 -1.79
CA MET A 281 -5.40 1.47 -2.03
C MET A 281 -5.01 2.31 -3.24
N LEU A 282 -3.71 2.62 -3.33
CA LEU A 282 -3.07 3.21 -4.50
C LEU A 282 -2.08 2.19 -5.05
N LYS A 283 -2.46 1.49 -6.12
CA LYS A 283 -1.62 0.46 -6.74
C LYS A 283 -0.67 1.12 -7.74
N PRO A 284 0.66 0.95 -7.64
CA PRO A 284 1.58 1.56 -8.58
C PRO A 284 1.50 0.89 -9.96
N ASN A 285 1.51 1.68 -11.03
CA ASN A 285 1.45 1.20 -12.43
C ASN A 285 2.87 0.99 -13.01
N GLY A 286 3.74 0.35 -12.24
CA GLY A 286 5.15 0.17 -12.58
C GLY A 286 6.08 1.22 -11.95
N LYS A 287 7.37 1.08 -12.27
CA LYS A 287 8.45 1.92 -11.70
C LYS A 287 8.32 3.39 -12.15
N PRO A 288 8.88 4.34 -11.38
CA PRO A 288 8.96 5.74 -11.80
C PRO A 288 9.59 5.91 -13.19
N TYR A 289 9.13 6.91 -13.93
CA TYR A 289 9.65 7.24 -15.25
C TYR A 289 9.75 8.75 -15.47
N VAL A 290 10.59 9.18 -16.41
CA VAL A 290 10.79 10.59 -16.73
C VAL A 290 9.82 11.03 -17.83
N VAL A 291 9.18 12.18 -17.64
CA VAL A 291 8.22 12.79 -18.57
C VAL A 291 8.63 14.23 -18.88
N ALA A 292 8.48 14.65 -20.13
CA ALA A 292 8.56 16.05 -20.50
C ALA A 292 7.26 16.75 -20.08
N VAL A 293 7.34 17.72 -19.17
CA VAL A 293 6.19 18.48 -18.70
C VAL A 293 6.22 19.84 -19.39
N GLU A 294 5.11 20.20 -20.02
CA GLU A 294 4.92 21.56 -20.54
C GLU A 294 4.79 22.51 -19.34
N ASP A 295 5.56 23.59 -19.37
CA ASP A 295 5.61 24.52 -18.24
C ASP A 295 4.31 25.34 -18.18
N ASP A 296 3.32 24.84 -17.44
CA ASP A 296 2.03 25.52 -17.20
C ASP A 296 2.19 26.87 -16.46
N SER A 297 3.40 27.22 -16.00
CA SER A 297 3.69 28.43 -15.23
C SER A 297 3.54 29.76 -15.99
N VAL A 298 3.01 29.78 -17.22
CA VAL A 298 2.94 30.98 -18.07
C VAL A 298 1.51 31.56 -18.24
N THR A 299 0.52 31.08 -17.49
CA THR A 299 -0.77 31.81 -17.34
C THR A 299 -0.98 32.40 -15.94
N ALA A 300 0.11 32.80 -15.26
CA ALA A 300 0.00 33.87 -14.29
C ALA A 300 -0.46 35.13 -15.04
N GLU A 301 -1.76 35.44 -14.95
CA GLU A 301 -2.37 36.67 -15.43
C GLU A 301 -1.45 37.83 -15.08
N ARG A 302 -0.80 38.40 -16.10
CA ARG A 302 -0.30 39.77 -15.99
C ARG A 302 -1.51 40.63 -15.68
N GLN A 303 -1.76 40.89 -14.39
CA GLN A 303 -2.58 42.02 -13.98
C GLN A 303 -2.10 43.22 -14.80
N PRO A 304 -2.96 43.83 -15.63
CA PRO A 304 -2.56 45.00 -16.39
C PRO A 304 -2.28 46.10 -15.37
N ALA A 305 -1.01 46.31 -15.05
CA ALA A 305 -0.56 47.48 -14.34
C ALA A 305 -1.05 48.70 -15.15
N ASN A 306 -1.93 49.46 -14.51
CA ASN A 306 -2.51 50.72 -14.94
C ASN A 306 -1.67 51.44 -16.00
N GLN A 307 -2.17 51.43 -17.23
CA GLN A 307 -1.70 52.34 -18.28
C GLN A 307 -2.25 53.73 -18.00
N SER A 308 -1.37 54.64 -17.55
CA SER A 308 -1.50 56.04 -17.92
C SER A 308 -0.21 56.51 -18.58
N ASN A 309 -0.33 56.74 -19.90
CA ASN A 309 0.48 57.61 -20.75
C ASN A 309 1.90 57.15 -21.15
N SER A 310 2.07 56.85 -22.44
CA SER A 310 2.75 57.76 -23.38
C SER A 310 2.95 57.07 -24.74
N ARG A 311 2.56 57.78 -25.81
CA ARG A 311 2.80 57.42 -27.20
C ARG A 311 4.30 57.56 -27.50
N HIS A 312 4.97 56.47 -27.88
CA HIS A 312 5.89 56.43 -29.02
C HIS A 312 6.42 55.01 -29.31
N SER A 313 6.19 54.57 -30.55
CA SER A 313 7.18 53.98 -31.46
C SER A 313 8.21 52.98 -30.90
N MET A 314 8.04 51.70 -31.23
CA MET A 314 8.82 51.02 -32.28
C MET A 314 8.56 49.50 -32.24
N ARG A 315 8.41 48.91 -33.43
CA ARG A 315 8.39 47.47 -33.70
C ARG A 315 9.51 46.75 -32.94
N THR A 316 9.15 46.04 -31.88
CA THR A 316 10.04 45.06 -31.25
C THR A 316 9.72 43.68 -31.84
N ARG A 317 10.76 43.07 -32.41
CA ARG A 317 10.74 41.71 -32.96
C ARG A 317 10.24 40.74 -31.90
N SER A 318 9.21 39.96 -32.24
CA SER A 318 8.72 38.83 -31.47
C SER A 318 9.85 37.81 -31.31
N ALA A 319 10.59 37.90 -30.21
CA ALA A 319 11.50 36.85 -29.78
C ALA A 319 10.63 35.63 -29.45
N ALA A 320 10.65 34.63 -30.33
CA ALA A 320 10.07 33.33 -30.06
C ALA A 320 10.68 32.81 -28.75
N ARG A 321 9.92 32.86 -27.66
CA ARG A 321 10.30 32.24 -26.39
C ARG A 321 10.37 30.74 -26.65
N ARG A 322 11.59 30.22 -26.72
CA ARG A 322 11.85 28.78 -26.69
C ARG A 322 11.33 28.28 -25.34
N THR A 323 10.20 27.60 -25.36
CA THR A 323 9.75 26.77 -24.25
C THR A 323 10.80 25.69 -24.05
N VAL A 324 11.52 25.74 -22.93
CA VAL A 324 12.44 24.68 -22.54
C VAL A 324 11.59 23.64 -21.83
N ASN A 325 11.35 22.51 -22.48
CA ASN A 325 10.62 21.40 -21.85
C ASN A 325 11.41 20.94 -20.62
N LYS A 326 10.84 21.12 -19.42
CA LYS A 326 11.44 20.63 -18.18
C LYS A 326 11.12 19.14 -18.06
N LEU A 327 12.16 18.33 -17.86
CA LEU A 327 11.99 16.90 -17.55
C LEU A 327 11.67 16.77 -16.06
N ARG A 328 10.64 15.97 -15.72
CA ARG A 328 10.28 15.63 -14.34
C ARG A 328 10.07 14.13 -14.20
N TRP A 329 10.31 13.61 -13.01
CA TRP A 329 9.98 12.23 -12.65
C TRP A 329 8.48 12.11 -12.37
N CYS A 330 7.88 10.98 -12.73
CA CYS A 330 6.48 10.67 -12.53
C CYS A 330 6.32 9.27 -11.92
N GLN A 331 5.54 9.18 -10.84
CA GLN A 331 4.99 7.91 -10.35
C GLN A 331 3.49 7.88 -10.68
N GLU A 332 3.08 6.88 -11.44
CA GLU A 332 1.69 6.64 -11.80
C GLU A 332 1.10 5.55 -10.90
N MET A 333 -0.14 5.76 -10.45
CA MET A 333 -0.87 4.86 -9.57
C MET A 333 -2.33 4.77 -10.00
N THR A 334 -2.95 3.63 -9.73
CA THR A 334 -4.39 3.42 -9.90
C THR A 334 -5.07 3.39 -8.53
N PHE A 335 -6.09 4.22 -8.36
CA PHE A 335 -6.94 4.23 -7.18
C PHE A 335 -7.89 3.03 -7.21
N HIS A 336 -7.96 2.30 -6.10
CA HIS A 336 -8.93 1.22 -5.94
C HIS A 336 -9.67 1.27 -4.62
N TRP A 337 -11.00 1.33 -4.66
CA TRP A 337 -11.85 0.96 -3.56
C TRP A 337 -11.75 -0.56 -3.34
N LEU A 338 -11.26 -0.96 -2.18
CA LEU A 338 -11.14 -2.39 -1.87
C LEU A 338 -12.53 -3.00 -1.70
N ARG A 339 -12.71 -4.31 -1.81
CA ARG A 339 -13.94 -4.98 -1.35
C ARG A 339 -13.56 -5.94 -0.24
N TRP A 340 -14.46 -6.11 0.72
CA TRP A 340 -14.19 -6.94 1.89
C TRP A 340 -15.05 -8.20 1.92
N THR A 341 -14.52 -9.25 2.53
CA THR A 341 -15.29 -10.45 2.88
C THR A 341 -15.52 -10.47 4.39
N ASN A 342 -16.39 -11.39 4.85
CA ASN A 342 -16.54 -11.69 6.28
C ASN A 342 -15.69 -12.90 6.73
N ILE A 343 -14.80 -13.39 5.87
CA ILE A 343 -13.92 -14.51 6.16
C ILE A 343 -12.85 -14.05 7.15
N LYS A 344 -12.64 -14.79 8.22
CA LYS A 344 -11.55 -14.54 9.18
C LYS A 344 -10.29 -15.25 8.74
N MET A 345 -9.12 -14.66 9.01
CA MET A 345 -7.80 -15.25 8.74
C MET A 345 -7.63 -16.73 9.20
N THR A 346 -8.29 -17.10 10.31
CA THR A 346 -8.25 -18.45 10.91
C THR A 346 -9.29 -19.41 10.34
N ASP A 347 -10.27 -18.91 9.58
CA ASP A 347 -11.31 -19.74 8.99
C ASP A 347 -10.69 -20.70 7.98
N ARG A 348 -11.29 -21.89 7.88
CA ARG A 348 -11.01 -22.79 6.76
C ARG A 348 -11.81 -22.31 5.57
N VAL A 349 -11.13 -22.10 4.45
CA VAL A 349 -11.77 -21.69 3.20
C VAL A 349 -11.80 -22.84 2.22
N ASN A 350 -12.88 -22.94 1.45
CA ASN A 350 -12.86 -23.79 0.27
C ASN A 350 -12.11 -23.03 -0.82
N TYR A 351 -10.97 -23.57 -1.21
CA TYR A 351 -10.00 -22.97 -2.11
C TYR A 351 -10.47 -22.81 -3.56
N VAL A 352 -11.64 -23.36 -3.89
CA VAL A 352 -12.32 -23.13 -5.18
C VAL A 352 -13.07 -21.79 -5.17
N TRP A 353 -13.23 -21.16 -4.00
CA TRP A 353 -13.97 -19.91 -3.83
C TRP A 353 -13.38 -18.77 -4.65
N ASP A 354 -14.28 -18.17 -5.40
CA ASP A 354 -14.08 -16.88 -6.03
C ASP A 354 -14.32 -15.80 -4.96
N PRO A 355 -13.32 -14.97 -4.60
CA PRO A 355 -13.52 -13.91 -3.62
C PRO A 355 -14.63 -12.93 -4.01
N ARG A 356 -14.97 -12.83 -5.31
CA ARG A 356 -16.06 -11.98 -5.81
C ARG A 356 -17.43 -12.41 -5.30
N ASP A 357 -17.61 -13.70 -5.06
CA ASP A 357 -18.85 -14.29 -4.53
C ASP A 357 -19.00 -14.04 -3.03
N GLU A 358 -17.88 -13.83 -2.33
CA GLU A 358 -17.82 -13.64 -0.87
C GLU A 358 -17.77 -12.16 -0.45
N PHE A 359 -17.62 -11.27 -1.43
CA PHE A 359 -17.59 -9.85 -1.17
C PHE A 359 -18.94 -9.36 -0.62
N GLN A 360 -18.86 -8.70 0.53
CA GLN A 360 -20.04 -8.10 1.12
C GLN A 360 -20.55 -6.97 0.23
N PRO A 361 -21.89 -6.83 0.09
CA PRO A 361 -22.49 -5.60 -0.39
C PRO A 361 -21.91 -4.45 0.44
N ARG A 362 -21.42 -3.42 -0.23
CA ARG A 362 -20.95 -2.23 0.47
C ARG A 362 -22.01 -1.15 0.34
N ASP A 363 -22.26 -0.44 1.45
CA ASP A 363 -22.99 0.83 1.49
C ASP A 363 -22.12 1.96 0.92
N HIS A 364 -21.57 1.75 -0.28
CA HIS A 364 -20.63 2.63 -0.93
C HIS A 364 -21.20 3.98 -1.36
N GLU A 365 -22.53 4.08 -1.45
CA GLU A 365 -23.25 5.29 -1.81
C GLU A 365 -22.96 6.48 -0.87
N THR A 366 -22.21 6.30 0.21
CA THR A 366 -21.91 7.37 1.20
C THR A 366 -20.44 7.67 1.47
N LEU A 367 -19.46 7.01 0.84
CA LEU A 367 -18.04 7.29 1.17
C LEU A 367 -17.51 8.62 0.58
N GLY A 368 -18.22 9.22 -0.39
CA GLY A 368 -18.24 10.68 -0.61
C GLY A 368 -16.89 11.41 -0.66
N ALA A 369 -15.83 10.81 -1.20
CA ALA A 369 -14.64 11.58 -1.55
C ALA A 369 -14.94 12.29 -2.88
N THR A 370 -15.33 13.56 -2.82
CA THR A 370 -15.71 14.35 -4.00
C THR A 370 -14.58 15.31 -4.40
N SER A 371 -14.31 15.41 -5.70
CA SER A 371 -13.54 16.49 -6.32
C SER A 371 -14.32 17.81 -6.25
N PRO A 372 -13.68 19.00 -6.19
CA PRO A 372 -14.41 20.27 -6.05
C PRO A 372 -15.06 20.78 -7.35
N ASP A 373 -14.67 20.30 -8.55
CA ASP A 373 -15.22 20.81 -9.81
C ASP A 373 -15.04 19.86 -11.01
N PRO A 374 -16.13 19.32 -11.60
CA PRO A 374 -17.44 19.14 -10.96
C PRO A 374 -17.32 18.26 -9.71
N TRP A 375 -18.37 18.21 -8.87
CA TRP A 375 -18.45 17.35 -7.68
C TRP A 375 -18.47 15.86 -8.05
N GLU A 376 -17.32 15.36 -8.48
CA GLU A 376 -17.14 14.02 -9.00
C GLU A 376 -16.66 13.12 -7.86
N THR A 377 -17.40 12.06 -7.61
CA THR A 377 -17.00 11.03 -6.66
C THR A 377 -15.78 10.31 -7.22
N VAL A 378 -14.76 10.09 -6.38
CA VAL A 378 -13.59 9.28 -6.79
C VAL A 378 -14.06 7.88 -7.19
N THR A 379 -13.93 7.55 -8.47
CA THR A 379 -14.27 6.25 -9.00
C THR A 379 -13.10 5.27 -8.87
N ASP A 380 -13.41 3.99 -8.83
CA ASP A 380 -12.41 2.93 -8.97
C ASP A 380 -11.69 3.06 -10.32
N GLY A 381 -10.42 2.65 -10.39
CA GLY A 381 -9.62 2.73 -11.60
C GLY A 381 -9.08 4.14 -11.91
N LYS A 382 -9.37 5.16 -11.09
CA LYS A 382 -8.87 6.52 -11.32
C LYS A 382 -7.34 6.54 -11.35
N LEU A 383 -6.79 7.04 -12.46
CA LEU A 383 -5.36 7.22 -12.62
C LEU A 383 -4.89 8.47 -11.86
N ILE A 384 -3.85 8.31 -11.05
CA ILE A 384 -3.21 9.37 -10.29
C ILE A 384 -1.75 9.46 -10.72
N LYS A 385 -1.28 10.69 -10.95
CA LYS A 385 0.11 10.98 -11.30
C LYS A 385 0.70 11.95 -10.31
N VAL A 386 1.82 11.58 -9.71
CA VAL A 386 2.61 12.45 -8.84
C VAL A 386 3.91 12.78 -9.56
N TYR A 387 4.26 14.06 -9.59
CA TYR A 387 5.43 14.57 -10.29
C TYR A 387 6.44 15.16 -9.32
N ALA A 388 7.72 14.90 -9.55
CA ALA A 388 8.80 15.49 -8.75
C ALA A 388 10.03 15.81 -9.61
N ASP A 389 10.89 16.68 -9.09
CA ASP A 389 12.14 17.03 -9.77
C ASP A 389 13.21 15.94 -9.59
N ARG A 390 13.15 15.16 -8.50
CA ARG A 390 14.00 13.98 -8.25
C ARG A 390 13.14 12.74 -8.07
N GLU A 391 13.66 11.59 -8.47
CA GLU A 391 12.99 10.29 -8.27
C GLU A 391 12.75 10.00 -6.78
N ALA A 392 13.72 10.33 -5.93
CA ALA A 392 13.67 10.09 -4.49
C ALA A 392 12.57 10.90 -3.75
N ASP A 393 11.99 11.91 -4.40
CA ASP A 393 10.89 12.69 -3.81
C ASP A 393 9.51 12.11 -4.18
N LEU A 394 9.45 11.16 -5.13
CA LEU A 394 8.21 10.48 -5.49
C LEU A 394 7.77 9.47 -4.43
N PRO A 395 6.46 9.22 -4.29
CA PRO A 395 5.96 8.07 -3.55
C PRO A 395 6.67 6.77 -3.97
N SER A 396 7.27 6.08 -3.01
CA SER A 396 8.10 4.91 -3.27
C SER A 396 7.27 3.77 -3.85
N TYR A 397 7.66 3.31 -5.04
CA TYR A 397 7.06 2.16 -5.71
C TYR A 397 6.99 0.93 -4.81
N ASP A 398 8.09 0.58 -4.13
CA ASP A 398 8.17 -0.65 -3.34
C ASP A 398 7.30 -0.56 -2.08
N LEU A 399 7.19 0.63 -1.47
CA LEU A 399 6.33 0.83 -0.31
C LEU A 399 4.85 0.84 -0.70
N LEU A 400 4.50 1.46 -1.83
CA LEU A 400 3.14 1.41 -2.38
C LEU A 400 2.74 -0.03 -2.72
N GLN A 401 3.63 -0.78 -3.36
CA GLN A 401 3.38 -2.18 -3.72
C GLN A 401 3.19 -3.06 -2.47
N LEU A 402 4.05 -2.89 -1.45
CA LEU A 402 3.88 -3.61 -0.19
C LEU A 402 2.56 -3.23 0.48
N GLN A 403 2.25 -1.94 0.60
CA GLN A 403 1.00 -1.47 1.20
C GLN A 403 -0.20 -2.06 0.47
N ALA A 404 -0.23 -1.97 -0.87
CA ALA A 404 -1.32 -2.47 -1.71
C ALA A 404 -1.56 -3.97 -1.49
N ASN A 405 -0.49 -4.76 -1.41
CA ASN A 405 -0.58 -6.19 -1.13
C ASN A 405 -1.13 -6.46 0.27
N LEU A 406 -0.64 -5.74 1.29
CA LEU A 406 -1.08 -5.90 2.67
C LEU A 406 -2.56 -5.52 2.85
N VAL A 407 -3.00 -4.39 2.30
CA VAL A 407 -4.41 -3.96 2.42
C VAL A 407 -5.35 -4.80 1.55
N THR A 408 -4.87 -5.35 0.43
CA THR A 408 -5.62 -6.34 -0.34
C THR A 408 -5.84 -7.60 0.49
N GLY A 409 -4.78 -8.17 1.08
CA GLY A 409 -4.90 -9.31 1.99
C GLY A 409 -5.81 -9.00 3.18
N PHE A 410 -5.66 -7.81 3.76
CA PHE A 410 -6.52 -7.32 4.85
C PHE A 410 -8.00 -7.29 4.44
N SER A 411 -8.31 -6.77 3.25
CA SER A 411 -9.68 -6.71 2.75
C SER A 411 -10.30 -8.10 2.54
N LEU A 412 -9.50 -9.08 2.11
CA LEU A 412 -9.98 -10.42 1.81
C LEU A 412 -10.29 -11.27 3.04
N THR A 413 -9.63 -11.03 4.17
CA THR A 413 -9.67 -11.95 5.33
C THR A 413 -9.69 -11.29 6.69
N ALA A 414 -9.67 -9.96 6.73
CA ALA A 414 -9.46 -9.23 7.96
C ALA A 414 -10.28 -7.94 8.12
N GLY A 415 -11.17 -7.63 7.16
CA GLY A 415 -12.11 -6.50 7.24
C GLY A 415 -13.13 -6.60 8.38
N ALA A 416 -13.23 -7.75 9.06
CA ALA A 416 -14.25 -8.02 10.06
C ALA A 416 -13.97 -7.43 11.47
N ASP A 417 -12.70 -7.18 11.87
CA ASP A 417 -12.27 -6.36 13.04
C ASP A 417 -10.78 -6.65 13.39
N PRO A 418 -9.86 -5.66 13.35
CA PRO A 418 -8.48 -5.78 13.82
C PRO A 418 -8.27 -6.33 15.23
N LYS A 419 -9.26 -6.19 16.12
CA LYS A 419 -9.22 -6.69 17.50
C LYS A 419 -9.46 -8.19 17.60
N LEU A 420 -10.02 -8.83 16.57
CA LEU A 420 -10.13 -10.29 16.50
C LEU A 420 -8.77 -10.99 16.44
N TYR A 421 -7.68 -10.22 16.31
CA TYR A 421 -6.32 -10.72 16.23
C TYR A 421 -5.59 -10.77 17.59
N ASP A 422 -6.18 -10.27 18.68
CA ASP A 422 -5.51 -10.20 19.99
C ASP A 422 -5.55 -11.53 20.78
N SER A 423 -6.13 -12.61 20.23
CA SER A 423 -6.31 -13.88 20.95
C SER A 423 -5.13 -14.86 20.93
N ASP A 424 -4.13 -14.63 20.09
CA ASP A 424 -2.93 -15.46 20.07
C ASP A 424 -1.91 -14.80 21.00
N GLY A 425 -2.01 -15.13 22.29
CA GLY A 425 -1.32 -14.51 23.44
C GLY A 425 0.21 -14.56 23.44
N GLU A 426 0.86 -14.09 22.38
CA GLU A 426 2.24 -13.62 22.42
C GLU A 426 2.24 -12.11 22.62
N ASP A 427 2.62 -11.72 23.83
CA ASP A 427 2.87 -10.35 24.25
C ASP A 427 3.89 -9.67 23.32
N LEU A 428 3.40 -9.00 22.29
CA LEU A 428 4.12 -7.93 21.58
C LEU A 428 4.58 -6.82 22.56
N TYR A 429 4.07 -6.82 23.79
CA TYR A 429 4.40 -5.93 24.89
C TYR A 429 5.70 -6.29 25.64
N GLU A 430 6.36 -7.43 25.40
CA GLU A 430 7.68 -7.69 26.01
C GLU A 430 8.85 -7.06 25.23
N PHE A 431 8.61 -6.47 24.04
CA PHE A 431 9.67 -5.94 23.18
C PHE A 431 9.49 -4.49 22.71
N LEU A 432 8.46 -3.80 23.21
CA LEU A 432 8.29 -2.34 23.12
C LEU A 432 8.46 -1.74 24.51
#